data_AF-A0A0D3B3D3-F1
#
_entry.id   AF-A0A0D3B3D3-F1
#
_cell.length_a   1.000
_cell.length_b   1.000
_cell.length_c   1.000
_cell.angle_alpha   90.00
_cell.angle_beta   90.00
_cell.angle_gamma   90.00
#
_symmetry.space_group_name_H-M   'P 1'
#
loop_
_entity.id
_entity.type
_entity.pdbx_description
1 polymer ?
#
loop_
_entity_poly.entity_id
_entity_poly.type
_entity_poly.pdbx_seq_one_letter_code
_entity_poly.pdbx_strand_id
1 'polypeptide(L)'
;MGLWNNLYILLLLHSNKNQSWCFSFTLYLSGSCSVSCYSSVFLLCAFVFSLTLLANSKLILFSFDKGPPIPLPTTLGRFFCFTFFPIKAQENPNSQNHFPKRDVATKVAIVGVLLHLYGYRNNMSPTLLLALYFVQLYLEIDIVASFFKIAVVIFLGCNLEPQSNKPYLATSLQDFWGRRWNLMVPAILRAAVYAPMRRVSERRMSSGWGLFPGVLAAFIVSGLYHELLFYYLTREVPTWEVTWYFVLQGVFTAAEIALKKKTTVTQPWQLTPAVSRLLTVGFVFATGVWLFAPQLVRSGVLERYKYEEVLFVDFIKQKFITLLGIFLTSVKSFNGV
;
A
#
# COMPACT_ATOMS: atom_id res chain seq x y z
N MET A 1 -4.15 27.18 18.79
CA MET A 1 -5.57 26.82 18.54
C MET A 1 -6.33 27.79 17.62
N GLY A 2 -5.91 29.05 17.41
CA GLY A 2 -6.66 30.03 16.60
C GLY A 2 -6.49 30.00 15.07
N LEU A 3 -5.39 29.44 14.53
CA LEU A 3 -5.16 29.39 13.06
C LEU A 3 -5.98 28.30 12.34
N TRP A 4 -6.40 27.26 13.05
CA TRP A 4 -7.07 26.10 12.46
C TRP A 4 -8.58 26.29 12.27
N ASN A 5 -9.22 27.12 13.10
CA ASN A 5 -10.64 27.48 12.95
C ASN A 5 -10.87 28.44 11.77
N ASN A 6 -9.90 29.30 11.44
CA ASN A 6 -10.01 30.18 10.28
C ASN A 6 -9.86 29.41 8.95
N LEU A 7 -9.07 28.34 8.93
CA LEU A 7 -8.94 27.48 7.76
C LEU A 7 -10.25 26.73 7.46
N TYR A 8 -11.02 26.36 8.49
CA TYR A 8 -12.34 25.72 8.36
C TYR A 8 -13.39 26.65 7.72
N ILE A 9 -13.41 27.92 8.13
CA ILE A 9 -14.31 28.93 7.56
C ILE A 9 -13.91 29.25 6.11
N LEU A 10 -12.63 29.28 5.77
CA LEU A 10 -12.14 29.42 4.39
C LEU A 10 -12.41 28.18 3.52
N LEU A 11 -12.25 26.97 4.07
CA LEU A 11 -12.52 25.71 3.36
C LEU A 11 -14.02 25.51 3.10
N LEU A 12 -14.90 25.92 4.03
CA LEU A 12 -16.36 25.82 3.87
C LEU A 12 -16.95 26.98 3.04
N LEU A 13 -16.50 28.23 3.23
CA LEU A 13 -17.01 29.37 2.46
C LEU A 13 -16.52 29.37 1.00
N HIS A 14 -15.40 28.70 0.70
CA HIS A 14 -14.83 28.66 -0.66
C HIS A 14 -14.99 27.29 -1.35
N SER A 15 -15.68 26.33 -0.72
CA SER A 15 -16.08 25.06 -1.32
C SER A 15 -17.06 25.22 -2.49
N ASN A 16 -17.57 26.43 -2.74
CA ASN A 16 -18.64 26.65 -3.71
C ASN A 16 -18.17 27.28 -5.04
N LYS A 17 -16.90 27.17 -5.47
CA LYS A 17 -16.54 27.34 -6.91
C LYS A 17 -15.09 27.18 -7.37
N ASN A 18 -14.07 27.01 -6.51
CA ASN A 18 -12.68 27.14 -6.97
C ASN A 18 -11.83 25.86 -6.82
N GLN A 19 -11.76 25.07 -7.91
CA GLN A 19 -10.86 23.92 -8.08
C GLN A 19 -9.37 24.30 -7.94
N SER A 20 -9.01 25.56 -8.13
CA SER A 20 -7.63 26.08 -8.13
C SER A 20 -6.87 25.81 -6.81
N TRP A 21 -7.54 25.90 -5.65
CA TRP A 21 -6.89 25.74 -4.34
C TRP A 21 -6.42 24.31 -4.05
N CYS A 22 -7.17 23.30 -4.47
CA CYS A 22 -6.75 21.89 -4.31
C CYS A 22 -5.47 21.60 -5.10
N PHE A 23 -5.34 22.19 -6.30
CA PHE A 23 -4.13 22.09 -7.12
C PHE A 23 -2.95 22.83 -6.48
N SER A 24 -3.14 24.06 -6.00
CA SER A 24 -2.08 24.82 -5.32
C SER A 24 -1.60 24.15 -4.03
N PHE A 25 -2.51 23.58 -3.23
CA PHE A 25 -2.16 22.85 -2.00
C PHE A 25 -1.42 21.53 -2.30
N THR A 26 -1.83 20.80 -3.36
CA THR A 26 -1.15 19.59 -3.85
C THR A 26 0.27 19.88 -4.32
N LEU A 27 0.45 20.93 -5.14
CA LEU A 27 1.77 21.38 -5.60
C LEU A 27 2.66 21.85 -4.45
N TYR A 28 2.11 22.63 -3.52
CA TYR A 28 2.84 23.14 -2.35
C TYR A 28 3.30 22.01 -1.42
N LEU A 29 2.44 21.02 -1.15
CA LEU A 29 2.82 19.85 -0.34
C LEU A 29 3.88 18.98 -1.01
N SER A 30 3.85 18.82 -2.34
CA SER A 30 4.87 18.08 -3.08
C SER A 30 6.22 18.81 -3.20
N GLY A 31 6.22 20.14 -3.27
CA GLY A 31 7.41 20.95 -3.50
C GLY A 31 8.08 21.51 -2.24
N SER A 32 7.34 21.72 -1.14
CA SER A 32 7.81 22.47 0.03
C SER A 32 8.13 21.62 1.26
N CYS A 33 7.87 20.31 1.24
CA CYS A 33 8.23 19.46 2.37
C CYS A 33 9.72 19.13 2.32
N SER A 34 10.55 19.87 3.07
CA SER A 34 11.93 19.48 3.33
C SER A 34 11.95 18.15 4.08
N VAL A 35 12.02 17.06 3.32
CA VAL A 35 12.04 15.66 3.79
C VAL A 35 13.29 15.34 4.62
N SER A 36 14.15 16.32 4.89
CA SER A 36 15.43 16.19 5.63
C SER A 36 15.29 15.86 7.13
N CYS A 37 14.08 15.68 7.66
CA CYS A 37 13.86 15.49 9.10
C CYS A 37 13.57 14.03 9.53
N TYR A 38 13.42 13.10 8.59
CA TYR A 38 13.18 11.69 8.93
C TYR A 38 14.47 10.88 8.88
N SER A 39 14.93 10.42 10.05
CA SER A 39 16.05 9.47 10.18
C SER A 39 15.64 8.05 9.76
N SER A 40 14.34 7.71 9.88
CA SER A 40 13.81 6.37 9.57
C SER A 40 13.29 6.26 8.14
N VAL A 41 13.78 5.25 7.40
CA VAL A 41 13.30 4.83 6.08
C VAL A 41 11.83 4.43 6.12
N PHE A 42 11.40 3.72 7.16
CA PHE A 42 10.02 3.27 7.30
C PHE A 42 9.03 4.44 7.43
N LEU A 43 9.30 5.37 8.36
CA LEU A 43 8.45 6.54 8.57
C LEU A 43 8.43 7.45 7.34
N LEU A 44 9.57 7.59 6.69
CA LEU A 44 9.69 8.33 5.45
C LEU A 44 8.81 7.72 4.34
N CYS A 45 8.89 6.41 4.14
CA CYS A 45 8.08 5.69 3.16
C CYS A 45 6.58 5.90 3.42
N ALA A 46 6.14 5.72 4.67
CA ALA A 46 4.74 5.91 5.07
C ALA A 46 4.26 7.35 4.84
N PHE A 47 5.10 8.34 5.18
CA PHE A 47 4.78 9.76 4.99
C PHE A 47 4.64 10.12 3.51
N VAL A 48 5.64 9.76 2.69
CA VAL A 48 5.64 10.06 1.26
C VAL A 48 4.48 9.36 0.57
N PHE A 49 4.21 8.10 0.88
CA PHE A 49 3.08 7.34 0.35
C PHE A 49 1.73 8.01 0.70
N SER A 50 1.58 8.44 1.96
CA SER A 50 0.36 9.11 2.45
C SER A 50 0.13 10.45 1.76
N LEU A 51 1.19 11.25 1.61
CA LEU A 51 1.08 12.59 1.04
C LEU A 51 0.94 12.57 -0.47
N THR A 52 1.87 11.91 -1.16
CA THR A 52 2.01 12.01 -2.62
C THR A 52 0.94 11.22 -3.35
N LEU A 53 0.65 10.00 -2.90
CA LEU A 53 -0.33 9.12 -3.54
C LEU A 53 -1.73 9.30 -2.95
N LEU A 54 -1.89 9.14 -1.63
CA LEU A 54 -3.23 9.08 -1.04
C LEU A 54 -3.90 10.45 -0.96
N ALA A 55 -3.29 11.40 -0.25
CA ALA A 55 -3.89 12.71 0.01
C ALA A 55 -4.15 13.47 -1.30
N ASN A 56 -3.13 13.62 -2.16
CA ASN A 56 -3.27 14.32 -3.43
C ASN A 56 -4.37 13.71 -4.31
N SER A 57 -4.37 12.39 -4.52
CA SER A 57 -5.37 11.76 -5.39
C SER A 57 -6.78 11.86 -4.82
N LYS A 58 -6.94 11.70 -3.51
CA LYS A 58 -8.25 11.82 -2.84
C LYS A 58 -8.76 13.26 -2.84
N LEU A 59 -7.90 14.26 -2.67
CA LEU A 59 -8.27 15.67 -2.76
C LEU A 59 -8.64 16.08 -4.19
N ILE A 60 -7.90 15.59 -5.19
CA ILE A 60 -8.27 15.78 -6.60
C ILE A 60 -9.62 15.13 -6.88
N LEU A 61 -9.84 13.89 -6.44
CA LEU A 61 -11.15 13.24 -6.61
C LEU A 61 -12.27 14.00 -5.89
N PHE A 62 -12.01 14.53 -4.70
CA PHE A 62 -12.95 15.35 -3.94
C PHE A 62 -13.33 16.64 -4.68
N SER A 63 -12.39 17.31 -5.36
CA SER A 63 -12.68 18.54 -6.13
C SER A 63 -13.52 18.30 -7.39
N PHE A 64 -13.71 17.05 -7.79
CA PHE A 64 -14.60 16.61 -8.87
C PHE A 64 -15.82 15.82 -8.37
N ASP A 65 -16.14 15.90 -7.06
CA ASP A 65 -17.26 15.20 -6.41
C ASP A 65 -17.20 13.66 -6.56
N LYS A 66 -15.99 13.10 -6.62
CA LYS A 66 -15.72 11.67 -6.89
C LYS A 66 -14.98 10.91 -5.78
N GLY A 67 -14.89 11.47 -4.58
CA GLY A 67 -14.42 10.80 -3.35
C GLY A 67 -14.35 11.80 -2.19
N PRO A 68 -13.90 11.45 -0.97
CA PRO A 68 -14.08 10.21 -0.19
C PRO A 68 -15.57 10.04 0.24
N PRO A 69 -15.98 9.01 1.03
CA PRO A 69 -17.37 8.52 1.00
C PRO A 69 -18.35 9.59 1.49
N ILE A 70 -19.40 9.77 0.71
CA ILE A 70 -20.63 10.43 1.15
C ILE A 70 -21.25 9.51 2.21
N PRO A 71 -21.60 10.00 3.41
CA PRO A 71 -21.65 11.41 3.81
C PRO A 71 -20.29 11.98 4.22
N LEU A 72 -20.11 13.28 3.92
CA LEU A 72 -18.93 14.06 4.28
C LEU A 72 -18.59 13.87 5.77
N PRO A 73 -17.31 13.62 6.14
CA PRO A 73 -16.96 13.41 7.52
C PRO A 73 -17.41 14.57 8.41
N THR A 74 -18.12 14.26 9.49
CA THR A 74 -18.72 15.26 10.39
C THR A 74 -17.70 16.12 11.15
N THR A 75 -16.42 15.74 11.13
CA THR A 75 -15.33 16.48 11.79
C THR A 75 -14.07 16.55 10.94
N LEU A 76 -13.28 17.61 11.14
CA LEU A 76 -12.01 17.82 10.44
C LEU A 76 -11.02 16.68 10.64
N GLY A 77 -10.89 16.17 11.87
CA GLY A 77 -10.00 15.06 12.16
C GLY A 77 -10.33 13.80 11.35
N ARG A 78 -11.64 13.51 11.16
CA ARG A 78 -12.09 12.42 10.30
C ARG A 78 -11.75 12.69 8.84
N PHE A 79 -11.96 13.92 8.34
CA PHE A 79 -11.57 14.30 6.99
C PHE A 79 -10.08 14.09 6.73
N PHE A 80 -9.21 14.54 7.65
CA PHE A 80 -7.77 14.29 7.56
C PHE A 80 -7.44 12.80 7.54
N CYS A 81 -8.05 12.00 8.43
CA CYS A 81 -7.82 10.55 8.45
C CYS A 81 -8.22 9.90 7.12
N PHE A 82 -9.40 10.21 6.58
CA PHE A 82 -9.86 9.65 5.31
C PHE A 82 -9.05 10.13 4.11
N THR A 83 -8.41 11.29 4.21
CA THR A 83 -7.58 11.87 3.13
C THR A 83 -6.18 11.28 3.13
N PHE A 84 -5.50 11.27 4.27
CA PHE A 84 -4.08 10.91 4.34
C PHE A 84 -3.86 9.41 4.50
N PHE A 85 -4.81 8.69 5.10
CA PHE A 85 -4.63 7.27 5.38
C PHE A 85 -5.29 6.39 4.34
N PRO A 86 -4.81 5.15 4.14
CA PRO A 86 -5.34 4.26 3.11
C PRO A 86 -6.70 3.63 3.51
N ILE A 87 -7.56 4.37 4.20
CA ILE A 87 -8.79 3.85 4.80
C ILE A 87 -10.01 4.09 3.90
N LYS A 88 -10.89 3.08 3.83
CA LYS A 88 -12.22 3.16 3.20
C LYS A 88 -13.24 2.65 4.20
N ALA A 89 -14.26 3.47 4.47
CA ALA A 89 -15.37 3.05 5.30
C ALA A 89 -16.16 1.96 4.56
N GLN A 90 -16.57 0.93 5.31
CA GLN A 90 -17.39 -0.14 4.80
C GLN A 90 -18.86 0.25 4.92
N GLU A 91 -19.60 0.28 3.80
CA GLU A 91 -21.01 0.68 3.76
C GLU A 91 -21.95 -0.35 4.42
N ASN A 92 -21.64 -1.65 4.30
CA ASN A 92 -22.37 -2.74 4.95
C ASN A 92 -21.42 -3.62 5.77
N PRO A 93 -21.31 -3.41 7.09
CA PRO A 93 -20.48 -4.24 7.95
C PRO A 93 -21.17 -5.60 8.16
N ASN A 94 -20.64 -6.66 7.55
CA ASN A 94 -20.98 -8.00 7.99
C ASN A 94 -20.44 -8.21 9.41
N SER A 95 -21.28 -8.76 10.30
CA SER A 95 -20.99 -9.06 11.71
C SER A 95 -19.79 -10.00 11.93
N GLN A 96 -19.24 -10.56 10.86
CA GLN A 96 -18.10 -11.49 10.87
C GLN A 96 -16.73 -10.82 10.68
N ASN A 97 -16.64 -9.49 10.57
CA ASN A 97 -15.37 -8.77 10.43
C ASN A 97 -14.59 -8.68 11.76
N HIS A 98 -14.39 -9.82 12.42
CA HIS A 98 -13.41 -9.95 13.48
C HIS A 98 -12.01 -9.75 12.91
N PHE A 99 -11.20 -8.97 13.63
CA PHE A 99 -9.77 -8.86 13.37
C PHE A 99 -9.18 -10.26 13.16
N PRO A 100 -8.46 -10.53 12.06
CA PRO A 100 -8.00 -11.88 11.73
C PRO A 100 -6.78 -12.24 12.58
N LYS A 101 -7.00 -12.41 13.90
CA LYS A 101 -5.97 -12.70 14.92
C LYS A 101 -5.04 -13.82 14.48
N ARG A 102 -5.60 -14.92 13.97
CA ARG A 102 -4.85 -16.10 13.51
C ARG A 102 -3.95 -15.79 12.31
N ASP A 103 -4.43 -15.00 11.35
CA ASP A 103 -3.67 -14.66 10.15
C ASP A 103 -2.48 -13.75 10.49
N VAL A 104 -2.72 -12.73 11.33
CA VAL A 104 -1.65 -11.85 11.82
C VAL A 104 -0.65 -12.63 12.68
N ALA A 105 -1.12 -13.48 13.61
CA ALA A 105 -0.24 -14.32 14.43
C ALA A 105 0.63 -15.27 13.57
N THR A 106 0.04 -15.86 12.52
CA THR A 106 0.78 -16.72 11.58
C THR A 106 1.88 -15.93 10.86
N LYS A 107 1.58 -14.72 10.39
CA LYS A 107 2.56 -13.85 9.71
C LYS A 107 3.69 -13.42 10.64
N VAL A 108 3.36 -13.01 11.88
CA VAL A 108 4.36 -12.68 12.90
C VAL A 108 5.25 -13.89 13.21
N ALA A 109 4.68 -15.09 13.31
CA ALA A 109 5.47 -16.30 13.50
C ALA A 109 6.42 -16.57 12.31
N ILE A 110 5.94 -16.38 11.07
CA ILE A 110 6.79 -16.52 9.87
C ILE A 110 7.94 -15.50 9.90
N VAL A 111 7.68 -14.24 10.26
CA VAL A 111 8.75 -13.23 10.43
C VAL A 111 9.75 -13.68 11.48
N GLY A 112 9.31 -14.23 12.61
CA GLY A 112 10.20 -14.80 13.63
C GLY A 112 11.10 -15.93 13.09
N VAL A 113 10.55 -16.81 12.25
CA VAL A 113 11.32 -17.86 11.56
C VAL A 113 12.33 -17.26 10.58
N LEU A 114 11.94 -16.25 9.79
CA LEU A 114 12.84 -15.57 8.85
C LEU A 114 14.02 -14.90 9.59
N LEU A 115 13.75 -14.21 10.70
CA LEU A 115 14.78 -13.62 11.54
C LEU A 115 15.77 -14.67 12.07
N HIS A 116 15.28 -15.85 12.47
CA HIS A 116 16.14 -16.95 12.88
C HIS A 116 16.98 -17.50 11.70
N LEU A 117 16.36 -17.66 10.54
CA LEU A 117 17.04 -18.12 9.31
C LEU A 117 18.18 -17.19 8.88
N TYR A 118 18.05 -15.87 9.09
CA TYR A 118 19.14 -14.93 8.79
C TYR A 118 20.39 -15.11 9.65
N GLY A 119 20.31 -15.82 10.78
CA GLY A 119 21.50 -16.28 11.51
C GLY A 119 22.42 -17.15 10.65
N TYR A 120 21.87 -17.80 9.63
CA TYR A 120 22.59 -18.66 8.68
C TYR A 120 22.83 -18.00 7.32
N ARG A 121 22.70 -16.67 7.22
CA ARG A 121 22.80 -15.93 5.94
C ARG A 121 24.10 -16.20 5.16
N ASN A 122 25.21 -16.47 5.86
CA ASN A 122 26.52 -16.74 5.23
C ASN A 122 26.51 -18.03 4.40
N ASN A 123 25.56 -18.95 4.66
CA ASN A 123 25.43 -20.22 3.94
C ASN A 123 24.39 -20.15 2.81
N MET A 124 23.72 -19.01 2.62
CA MET A 124 22.66 -18.84 1.63
C MET A 124 23.19 -18.16 0.37
N SER A 125 22.62 -18.51 -0.80
CA SER A 125 22.92 -17.77 -2.02
C SER A 125 22.39 -16.34 -1.93
N PRO A 126 23.08 -15.34 -2.52
CA PRO A 126 22.63 -13.94 -2.49
C PRO A 126 21.21 -13.75 -3.05
N THR A 127 20.84 -14.50 -4.08
CA THR A 127 19.50 -14.47 -4.68
C THR A 127 18.42 -14.99 -3.73
N LEU A 128 18.69 -16.09 -3.02
CA LEU A 128 17.76 -16.62 -2.02
C LEU A 128 17.57 -15.63 -0.87
N LEU A 129 18.67 -15.07 -0.38
CA LEU A 129 18.63 -14.08 0.71
C LEU A 129 17.83 -12.84 0.30
N LEU A 130 18.06 -12.32 -0.91
CA LEU A 130 17.29 -11.20 -1.45
C LEU A 130 15.80 -11.52 -1.59
N ALA A 131 15.46 -12.71 -2.06
CA ALA A 131 14.07 -13.17 -2.10
C ALA A 131 13.45 -13.20 -0.70
N LEU A 132 14.14 -13.76 0.31
CA LEU A 132 13.62 -13.79 1.68
C LEU A 132 13.35 -12.38 2.23
N TYR A 133 14.21 -11.40 1.94
CA TYR A 133 13.96 -10.00 2.33
C TYR A 133 12.70 -9.42 1.68
N PHE A 134 12.41 -9.74 0.42
CA PHE A 134 11.17 -9.31 -0.24
C PHE A 134 9.92 -9.98 0.36
N VAL A 135 10.02 -11.27 0.73
CA VAL A 135 8.95 -11.97 1.45
C VAL A 135 8.69 -11.29 2.78
N GLN A 136 9.74 -10.94 3.50
CA GLN A 136 9.62 -10.25 4.78
C GLN A 136 9.02 -8.85 4.64
N LEU A 137 9.48 -8.05 3.67
CA LEU A 137 8.92 -6.73 3.37
C LEU A 137 7.41 -6.80 3.12
N TYR A 138 6.96 -7.80 2.36
CA TYR A 138 5.54 -8.08 2.16
C TYR A 138 4.80 -8.36 3.49
N LEU A 139 5.35 -9.25 4.32
CA LEU A 139 4.75 -9.61 5.61
C LEU A 139 4.65 -8.39 6.54
N GLU A 140 5.70 -7.57 6.61
CA GLU A 140 5.75 -6.37 7.43
C GLU A 140 4.73 -5.33 7.00
N ILE A 141 4.65 -5.03 5.70
CA ILE A 141 3.64 -4.09 5.16
C ILE A 141 2.24 -4.54 5.57
N ASP A 142 1.94 -5.83 5.46
CA ASP A 142 0.62 -6.37 5.75
C ASP A 142 0.30 -6.43 7.25
N ILE A 143 1.31 -6.74 8.09
CA ILE A 143 1.20 -6.70 9.56
C ILE A 143 0.95 -5.26 10.02
N VAL A 144 1.76 -4.29 9.56
CA VAL A 144 1.60 -2.89 9.94
C VAL A 144 0.26 -2.33 9.47
N ALA A 145 -0.15 -2.64 8.24
CA ALA A 145 -1.47 -2.30 7.72
C ALA A 145 -2.61 -2.84 8.60
N SER A 146 -2.47 -4.07 9.10
CA SER A 146 -3.46 -4.71 9.98
C SER A 146 -3.56 -4.02 11.34
N PHE A 147 -2.43 -3.68 11.97
CA PHE A 147 -2.41 -2.92 13.22
C PHE A 147 -2.94 -1.50 13.04
N PHE A 148 -2.54 -0.85 11.96
CA PHE A 148 -3.01 0.49 11.62
C PHE A 148 -4.54 0.52 11.45
N LYS A 149 -5.11 -0.48 10.77
CA LYS A 149 -6.58 -0.63 10.67
C LYS A 149 -7.24 -0.69 12.06
N ILE A 150 -6.71 -1.50 12.98
CA ILE A 150 -7.26 -1.59 14.35
C ILE A 150 -7.24 -0.22 15.03
N ALA A 151 -6.09 0.45 15.01
CA ALA A 151 -5.97 1.76 15.63
C ALA A 151 -7.03 2.72 15.09
N VAL A 152 -7.17 2.78 13.77
CA VAL A 152 -8.17 3.67 13.14
C VAL A 152 -9.60 3.26 13.50
N VAL A 153 -9.94 1.97 13.55
CA VAL A 153 -11.27 1.51 13.98
C VAL A 153 -11.56 1.94 15.41
N ILE A 154 -10.59 1.82 16.33
CA ILE A 154 -10.72 2.25 17.72
C ILE A 154 -10.95 3.77 17.81
N PHE A 155 -10.17 4.56 17.08
CA PHE A 155 -10.24 6.03 17.14
C PHE A 155 -11.43 6.63 16.39
N LEU A 156 -11.79 6.09 15.21
CA LEU A 156 -12.86 6.62 14.37
C LEU A 156 -14.22 5.98 14.63
N GLY A 157 -14.24 4.79 15.23
CA GLY A 157 -15.46 4.02 15.50
C GLY A 157 -16.16 3.49 14.25
N CYS A 158 -15.45 3.40 13.11
CA CYS A 158 -16.03 2.95 11.85
C CYS A 158 -15.37 1.66 11.34
N ASN A 159 -16.17 0.78 10.73
CA ASN A 159 -15.65 -0.42 10.09
C ASN A 159 -14.95 -0.05 8.78
N LEU A 160 -13.74 -0.58 8.60
CA LEU A 160 -12.91 -0.31 7.44
C LEU A 160 -12.75 -1.54 6.57
N GLU A 161 -12.68 -1.32 5.25
CA GLU A 161 -12.22 -2.35 4.32
C GLU A 161 -10.79 -2.81 4.69
N PRO A 162 -10.44 -4.09 4.48
CA PRO A 162 -9.08 -4.56 4.67
C PRO A 162 -8.14 -3.91 3.64
N GLN A 163 -6.88 -3.69 4.03
CA GLN A 163 -5.86 -3.15 3.11
C GLN A 163 -5.53 -4.13 1.99
N SER A 164 -5.43 -5.42 2.30
CA SER A 164 -5.19 -6.49 1.34
C SER A 164 -6.18 -7.63 1.57
N ASN A 165 -6.41 -8.46 0.54
CA ASN A 165 -7.24 -9.65 0.61
C ASN A 165 -6.47 -10.88 0.16
N LYS A 166 -5.56 -11.36 1.02
CA LYS A 166 -4.75 -12.56 0.81
C LYS A 166 -4.14 -12.62 -0.60
N PRO A 167 -3.24 -11.69 -0.95
CA PRO A 167 -2.68 -11.57 -2.30
C PRO A 167 -1.95 -12.83 -2.78
N TYR A 168 -1.41 -13.63 -1.86
CA TYR A 168 -0.81 -14.94 -2.15
C TYR A 168 -1.78 -16.00 -2.69
N LEU A 169 -3.10 -15.73 -2.69
CA LEU A 169 -4.12 -16.62 -3.27
C LEU A 169 -4.58 -16.20 -4.67
N ALA A 170 -3.96 -15.17 -5.26
CA ALA A 170 -4.33 -14.68 -6.59
C ALA A 170 -4.10 -15.74 -7.67
N THR A 171 -5.11 -15.98 -8.51
CA THR A 171 -5.03 -16.90 -9.67
C THR A 171 -4.75 -16.17 -10.99
N SER A 172 -4.55 -14.86 -10.95
CA SER A 172 -4.39 -14.06 -12.15
C SER A 172 -3.84 -12.69 -11.78
N LEU A 173 -3.15 -12.02 -12.72
CA LEU A 173 -2.61 -10.67 -12.46
C LEU A 173 -3.72 -9.65 -12.24
N GLN A 174 -4.81 -9.77 -13.00
CA GLN A 174 -6.02 -8.97 -12.78
C GLN A 174 -6.60 -9.19 -11.37
N ASP A 175 -6.61 -10.44 -10.87
CA ASP A 175 -7.10 -10.76 -9.53
C ASP A 175 -6.17 -10.20 -8.44
N PHE A 176 -4.85 -10.35 -8.64
CA PHE A 176 -3.83 -9.80 -7.74
C PHE A 176 -3.95 -8.29 -7.59
N TRP A 177 -3.78 -7.54 -8.69
CA TRP A 177 -3.75 -6.08 -8.69
C TRP A 177 -5.12 -5.43 -8.51
N GLY A 178 -6.20 -6.09 -8.92
CA GLY A 178 -7.54 -5.51 -8.92
C GLY A 178 -8.34 -5.75 -7.64
N ARG A 179 -8.10 -6.87 -6.94
CA ARG A 179 -8.98 -7.38 -5.89
C ARG A 179 -8.29 -7.86 -4.62
N ARG A 180 -6.96 -7.96 -4.60
CA ARG A 180 -6.24 -8.55 -3.46
C ARG A 180 -5.11 -7.70 -2.91
N TRP A 181 -4.36 -7.02 -3.77
CA TRP A 181 -3.25 -6.17 -3.35
C TRP A 181 -3.70 -4.74 -3.11
N ASN A 182 -3.40 -4.20 -1.91
CA ASN A 182 -3.55 -2.80 -1.53
C ASN A 182 -4.84 -2.13 -2.05
N LEU A 183 -6.02 -2.62 -1.64
CA LEU A 183 -7.32 -2.31 -2.25
C LEU A 183 -7.63 -0.81 -2.40
N MET A 184 -7.09 0.02 -1.51
CA MET A 184 -7.22 1.47 -1.59
C MET A 184 -6.59 2.05 -2.85
N VAL A 185 -5.38 1.61 -3.23
CA VAL A 185 -4.65 2.19 -4.37
C VAL A 185 -5.36 1.91 -5.69
N PRO A 186 -5.74 0.67 -6.05
CA PRO A 186 -6.56 0.42 -7.23
C PRO A 186 -7.92 1.10 -7.17
N ALA A 187 -8.53 1.30 -6.00
CA ALA A 187 -9.79 2.06 -5.90
C ALA A 187 -9.59 3.52 -6.33
N ILE A 188 -8.54 4.18 -5.83
CA ILE A 188 -8.17 5.54 -6.20
C ILE A 188 -7.81 5.61 -7.69
N LEU A 189 -6.90 4.77 -8.17
CA LEU A 189 -6.46 4.77 -9.58
C LEU A 189 -7.61 4.45 -10.53
N ARG A 190 -8.57 3.61 -10.12
CA ARG A 190 -9.76 3.31 -10.92
C ARG A 190 -10.61 4.56 -11.15
N ALA A 191 -10.81 5.35 -10.10
CA ALA A 191 -11.60 6.58 -10.16
C ALA A 191 -10.84 7.73 -10.85
N ALA A 192 -9.56 7.91 -10.51
CA ALA A 192 -8.74 9.05 -10.92
C ALA A 192 -8.15 8.90 -12.33
N VAL A 193 -7.80 7.68 -12.74
CA VAL A 193 -7.05 7.43 -13.98
C VAL A 193 -7.83 6.54 -14.94
N TYR A 194 -8.17 5.32 -14.52
CA TYR A 194 -8.78 4.33 -15.41
C TYR A 194 -10.11 4.80 -15.98
N ALA A 195 -11.05 5.27 -15.14
CA ALA A 195 -12.38 5.66 -15.60
C ALA A 195 -12.35 6.87 -16.56
N PRO A 196 -11.62 7.96 -16.28
CA PRO A 196 -11.44 9.05 -17.25
C PRO A 196 -10.80 8.57 -18.55
N MET A 197 -9.71 7.80 -18.47
CA MET A 197 -9.00 7.33 -19.66
C MET A 197 -9.85 6.40 -20.51
N ARG A 198 -10.58 5.48 -19.89
CA ARG A 198 -11.52 4.60 -20.58
C ARG A 198 -12.59 5.38 -21.35
N ARG A 199 -13.19 6.41 -20.74
CA ARG A 199 -14.20 7.25 -21.43
C ARG A 199 -13.60 7.97 -22.64
N VAL A 200 -12.36 8.44 -22.55
CA VAL A 200 -11.67 9.07 -23.69
C VAL A 200 -11.39 8.04 -24.78
N SER A 201 -10.94 6.84 -24.41
CA SER A 201 -10.64 5.77 -25.35
C SER A 201 -11.89 5.21 -26.03
N GLU A 202 -13.01 5.08 -25.33
CA GLU A 202 -14.29 4.63 -25.89
C GLU A 202 -14.84 5.59 -26.96
N ARG A 203 -14.46 6.88 -26.92
CA ARG A 203 -14.81 7.84 -28.00
C ARG A 203 -14.00 7.64 -29.28
N ARG A 204 -12.81 7.03 -29.19
CA ARG A 204 -11.88 6.86 -30.32
C ARG A 204 -11.74 5.42 -30.80
N MET A 205 -12.10 4.44 -29.98
CA MET A 205 -11.88 3.02 -30.24
C MET A 205 -13.19 2.26 -30.04
N SER A 206 -13.31 1.09 -30.67
CA SER A 206 -14.45 0.21 -30.42
C SER A 206 -14.55 -0.13 -28.93
N SER A 207 -15.79 -0.18 -28.42
CA SER A 207 -16.12 -0.33 -26.99
C SER A 207 -15.30 -1.43 -26.27
N GLY A 208 -14.94 -2.48 -26.99
CA GLY A 208 -14.19 -3.60 -26.45
C GLY A 208 -12.69 -3.38 -26.22
N TRP A 209 -12.05 -2.42 -26.91
CA TRP A 209 -10.61 -2.14 -26.82
C TRP A 209 -10.28 -0.89 -26.00
N GLY A 210 -11.28 -0.04 -25.74
CA GLY A 210 -11.13 1.16 -24.90
C GLY A 210 -10.72 0.87 -23.45
N LEU A 211 -10.79 -0.38 -23.00
CA LEU A 211 -10.34 -0.80 -21.67
C LEU A 211 -8.81 -0.88 -21.53
N PHE A 212 -8.07 -1.18 -22.60
CA PHE A 212 -6.61 -1.41 -22.51
C PHE A 212 -5.82 -0.12 -22.25
N PRO A 213 -6.09 1.01 -22.94
CA PRO A 213 -5.43 2.27 -22.61
C PRO A 213 -5.69 2.70 -21.17
N GLY A 214 -6.90 2.47 -20.64
CA GLY A 214 -7.22 2.74 -19.24
C GLY A 214 -6.39 1.90 -18.26
N VAL A 215 -6.21 0.61 -18.53
CA VAL A 215 -5.36 -0.27 -17.71
C VAL A 215 -3.91 0.20 -17.75
N LEU A 216 -3.35 0.38 -18.95
CA LEU A 216 -1.95 0.82 -19.11
C LEU A 216 -1.70 2.16 -18.43
N ALA A 217 -2.60 3.14 -18.61
CA ALA A 217 -2.49 4.44 -17.96
C ALA A 217 -2.49 4.32 -16.43
N ALA A 218 -3.37 3.49 -15.85
CA ALA A 218 -3.41 3.29 -14.40
C ALA A 218 -2.10 2.68 -13.87
N PHE A 219 -1.52 1.72 -14.58
CA PHE A 219 -0.23 1.12 -14.21
C PHE A 219 0.95 2.09 -14.40
N ILE A 220 0.98 2.87 -15.48
CA ILE A 220 2.01 3.90 -15.69
C ILE A 220 1.95 4.92 -14.56
N VAL A 221 0.77 5.46 -14.25
CA VAL A 221 0.60 6.43 -13.15
C VAL A 221 0.99 5.81 -11.81
N SER A 222 0.63 4.55 -11.55
CA SER A 222 1.11 3.81 -10.37
C SER A 222 2.64 3.73 -10.34
N GLY A 223 3.28 3.43 -11.48
CA GLY A 223 4.73 3.40 -11.62
C GLY A 223 5.38 4.74 -11.28
N LEU A 224 4.85 5.84 -11.82
CA LEU A 224 5.34 7.19 -11.54
C LEU A 224 5.25 7.55 -10.05
N TYR A 225 4.17 7.17 -9.36
CA TYR A 225 4.08 7.36 -7.92
C TYR A 225 5.13 6.58 -7.14
N HIS A 226 5.43 5.34 -7.56
CA HIS A 226 6.47 4.54 -6.93
C HIS A 226 7.88 5.04 -7.28
N GLU A 227 8.09 5.56 -8.49
CA GLU A 227 9.33 6.23 -8.88
C GLU A 227 9.59 7.45 -8.00
N LEU A 228 8.56 8.27 -7.77
CA LEU A 228 8.63 9.41 -6.86
C LEU A 228 8.90 8.97 -5.42
N LEU A 229 8.25 7.89 -4.96
CA LEU A 229 8.52 7.30 -3.64
C LEU A 229 10.00 6.89 -3.52
N PHE A 230 10.52 6.18 -4.52
CA PHE A 230 11.92 5.75 -4.57
C PHE A 230 12.88 6.93 -4.64
N TYR A 231 12.55 7.99 -5.38
CA TYR A 231 13.33 9.22 -5.40
C TYR A 231 13.49 9.81 -3.99
N TYR A 232 12.41 9.91 -3.20
CA TYR A 232 12.51 10.41 -1.82
C TYR A 232 13.26 9.48 -0.88
N LEU A 233 13.12 8.16 -1.04
CA LEU A 233 13.78 7.15 -0.20
C LEU A 233 15.29 7.07 -0.48
N THR A 234 15.66 7.00 -1.76
CA THR A 234 17.04 6.82 -2.21
C THR A 234 17.82 8.14 -2.25
N ARG A 235 17.12 9.26 -2.48
CA ARG A 235 17.72 10.58 -2.79
C ARG A 235 18.63 10.56 -4.02
N GLU A 236 18.45 9.57 -4.89
CA GLU A 236 19.16 9.43 -6.16
C GLU A 236 18.27 9.83 -7.34
N VAL A 237 18.88 10.08 -8.50
CA VAL A 237 18.12 10.31 -9.73
C VAL A 237 17.26 9.07 -10.09
N PRO A 238 16.01 9.26 -10.56
CA PRO A 238 15.15 8.15 -11.00
C PRO A 238 15.81 7.29 -12.08
N THR A 239 15.81 5.97 -11.91
CA THR A 239 16.31 5.01 -12.91
C THR A 239 15.22 4.42 -13.78
N TRP A 240 13.95 4.67 -13.44
CA TRP A 240 12.77 4.15 -14.13
C TRP A 240 12.57 2.63 -14.04
N GLU A 241 13.44 1.92 -13.30
CA GLU A 241 13.35 0.46 -13.10
C GLU A 241 12.02 0.09 -12.42
N VAL A 242 11.63 0.87 -11.40
CA VAL A 242 10.38 0.70 -10.67
C VAL A 242 9.17 1.04 -11.53
N THR A 243 9.24 2.12 -12.31
CA THR A 243 8.18 2.42 -13.29
C THR A 243 8.00 1.28 -14.29
N TRP A 244 9.10 0.72 -14.82
CA TRP A 244 9.07 -0.40 -15.75
C TRP A 244 8.43 -1.65 -15.16
N TYR A 245 8.60 -1.92 -13.86
CA TYR A 245 7.87 -3.00 -13.19
C TYR A 245 6.36 -2.83 -13.34
N PHE A 246 5.82 -1.65 -13.05
CA PHE A 246 4.39 -1.43 -13.17
C PHE A 246 3.92 -1.46 -14.62
N VAL A 247 4.71 -0.93 -15.56
CA VAL A 247 4.39 -1.01 -16.99
C VAL A 247 4.32 -2.47 -17.44
N LEU A 248 5.31 -3.29 -17.06
CA LEU A 248 5.34 -4.72 -17.34
C LEU A 248 4.09 -5.41 -16.78
N GLN A 249 3.79 -5.18 -15.50
CA GLN A 249 2.59 -5.71 -14.84
C GLN A 249 1.29 -5.28 -15.55
N GLY A 250 1.23 -4.03 -16.01
CA GLY A 250 0.09 -3.50 -16.77
C GLY A 250 -0.08 -4.16 -18.14
N VAL A 251 1.01 -4.35 -18.88
CA VAL A 251 1.01 -5.04 -20.18
C VAL A 251 0.55 -6.49 -20.02
N PHE A 252 1.10 -7.23 -19.05
CA PHE A 252 0.70 -8.62 -18.82
C PHE A 252 -0.72 -8.74 -18.27
N THR A 253 -1.17 -7.81 -17.44
CA THR A 253 -2.57 -7.74 -16.99
C THR A 253 -3.52 -7.46 -18.16
N ALA A 254 -3.16 -6.52 -19.05
CA ALA A 254 -3.90 -6.24 -20.27
C ALA A 254 -3.95 -7.45 -21.19
N ALA A 255 -2.81 -8.11 -21.43
CA ALA A 255 -2.75 -9.33 -22.23
C ALA A 255 -3.62 -10.45 -21.64
N GLU A 256 -3.58 -10.67 -20.33
CA GLU A 256 -4.43 -11.64 -19.63
C GLU A 256 -5.92 -11.34 -19.82
N ILE A 257 -6.33 -10.07 -19.74
CA ILE A 257 -7.72 -9.65 -19.98
C ILE A 257 -8.11 -9.90 -21.45
N ALA A 258 -7.24 -9.58 -22.41
CA ALA A 258 -7.48 -9.82 -23.83
C ALA A 258 -7.64 -11.31 -24.13
N LEU A 259 -6.76 -12.14 -23.57
CA LEU A 259 -6.81 -13.60 -23.70
C LEU A 259 -8.10 -14.14 -23.09
N LYS A 260 -8.44 -13.80 -21.85
CA LYS A 260 -9.70 -14.21 -21.21
C LYS A 260 -10.90 -13.83 -22.07
N LYS A 261 -10.94 -12.62 -22.61
CA LYS A 261 -12.03 -12.16 -23.48
C LYS A 261 -12.15 -12.98 -24.77
N LYS A 262 -11.02 -13.31 -25.42
CA LYS A 262 -10.99 -14.13 -26.65
C LYS A 262 -11.34 -15.60 -26.37
N THR A 263 -10.78 -16.16 -25.32
CA THR A 263 -10.91 -17.57 -24.93
C THR A 263 -12.31 -17.89 -24.35
N THR A 264 -12.99 -16.92 -23.72
CA THR A 264 -14.40 -17.09 -23.29
C THR A 264 -15.34 -17.33 -24.48
N VAL A 265 -14.94 -16.91 -25.69
CA VAL A 265 -15.69 -17.12 -26.93
C VAL A 265 -15.37 -18.48 -27.58
N THR A 266 -14.21 -19.09 -27.29
CA THR A 266 -13.71 -20.25 -28.06
C THR A 266 -13.37 -21.52 -27.27
N GLN A 267 -13.43 -21.51 -25.93
CA GLN A 267 -13.31 -22.62 -24.94
C GLN A 267 -12.41 -22.20 -23.77
N PRO A 268 -12.82 -22.29 -22.50
CA PRO A 268 -12.00 -21.84 -21.36
C PRO A 268 -10.80 -22.77 -21.12
N TRP A 269 -9.59 -22.23 -21.28
CA TRP A 269 -8.35 -22.88 -20.81
C TRP A 269 -8.36 -22.88 -19.28
N GLN A 270 -8.69 -24.03 -18.66
CA GLN A 270 -8.74 -24.16 -17.22
C GLN A 270 -7.40 -24.69 -16.69
N LEU A 271 -6.50 -23.79 -16.31
CA LEU A 271 -5.38 -24.15 -15.45
C LEU A 271 -5.89 -24.46 -14.04
N THR A 272 -5.28 -25.45 -13.38
CA THR A 272 -5.63 -25.73 -11.98
C THR A 272 -5.34 -24.50 -11.12
N PRO A 273 -6.20 -24.18 -10.12
CA PRO A 273 -6.01 -22.99 -9.30
C PRO A 273 -4.65 -22.92 -8.60
N ALA A 274 -4.05 -24.07 -8.26
CA ALA A 274 -2.72 -24.12 -7.63
C ALA A 274 -1.61 -23.67 -8.58
N VAL A 275 -1.58 -24.19 -9.82
CA VAL A 275 -0.58 -23.81 -10.83
C VAL A 275 -0.73 -22.34 -11.20
N SER A 276 -1.96 -21.91 -11.42
CA SER A 276 -2.29 -20.53 -11.72
C SER A 276 -1.86 -19.55 -10.61
N ARG A 277 -2.00 -19.94 -9.33
CA ARG A 277 -1.49 -19.16 -8.19
C ARG A 277 0.02 -19.08 -8.18
N LEU A 278 0.71 -20.21 -8.34
CA LEU A 278 2.17 -20.25 -8.36
C LEU A 278 2.73 -19.39 -9.48
N LEU A 279 2.15 -19.47 -10.68
CA LEU A 279 2.56 -18.66 -11.82
C LEU A 279 2.31 -17.17 -11.57
N THR A 280 1.13 -16.80 -11.06
CA THR A 280 0.77 -15.40 -10.82
C THR A 280 1.65 -14.78 -9.74
N VAL A 281 1.70 -15.39 -8.56
CA VAL A 281 2.45 -14.87 -7.42
C VAL A 281 3.95 -14.96 -7.69
N GLY A 282 4.41 -16.06 -8.30
CA GLY A 282 5.80 -16.22 -8.71
C GLY A 282 6.23 -15.17 -9.72
N PHE A 283 5.40 -14.84 -10.73
CA PHE A 283 5.70 -13.79 -11.70
C PHE A 283 5.77 -12.41 -11.04
N VAL A 284 4.80 -12.04 -10.21
CA VAL A 284 4.80 -10.78 -9.46
C VAL A 284 6.04 -10.66 -8.59
N PHE A 285 6.36 -11.73 -7.86
CA PHE A 285 7.49 -11.76 -6.94
C PHE A 285 8.83 -11.70 -7.67
N ALA A 286 9.03 -12.51 -8.71
CA ALA A 286 10.27 -12.55 -9.48
C ALA A 286 10.54 -11.22 -10.19
N THR A 287 9.52 -10.64 -10.83
CA THR A 287 9.66 -9.32 -11.47
C THR A 287 9.85 -8.21 -10.44
N GLY A 288 9.27 -8.35 -9.24
CA GLY A 288 9.48 -7.42 -8.13
C GLY A 288 10.92 -7.43 -7.65
N VAL A 289 11.48 -8.61 -7.36
CA VAL A 289 12.90 -8.77 -6.99
C VAL A 289 13.80 -8.22 -8.09
N TRP A 290 13.49 -8.50 -9.36
CA TRP A 290 14.30 -8.05 -10.49
C TRP A 290 14.35 -6.52 -10.63
N LEU A 291 13.22 -5.83 -10.49
CA LEU A 291 13.12 -4.40 -10.83
C LEU A 291 13.11 -3.45 -9.62
N PHE A 292 12.79 -3.93 -8.42
CA PHE A 292 12.86 -3.11 -7.20
C PHE A 292 14.21 -3.23 -6.50
N ALA A 293 14.83 -4.42 -6.51
CA ALA A 293 16.03 -4.66 -5.70
C ALA A 293 17.26 -3.86 -6.14
N PRO A 294 17.59 -3.74 -7.45
CA PRO A 294 18.84 -3.09 -7.87
C PRO A 294 18.99 -1.66 -7.32
N GLN A 295 17.93 -0.85 -7.40
CA GLN A 295 17.93 0.52 -6.92
C GLN A 295 18.03 0.61 -5.39
N LEU A 296 17.35 -0.27 -4.65
CA LEU A 296 17.41 -0.31 -3.18
C LEU A 296 18.78 -0.77 -2.66
N VAL A 297 19.43 -1.70 -3.38
CA VAL A 297 20.77 -2.19 -3.06
C VAL A 297 21.82 -1.12 -3.37
N ARG A 298 21.78 -0.50 -4.56
CA ARG A 298 22.77 0.50 -4.99
C ARG A 298 22.78 1.73 -4.08
N SER A 299 21.61 2.20 -3.67
CA SER A 299 21.45 3.38 -2.80
C SER A 299 21.73 3.10 -1.32
N GLY A 300 21.93 1.84 -0.93
CA GLY A 300 22.12 1.43 0.47
C GLY A 300 20.87 1.56 1.34
N VAL A 301 19.71 1.93 0.77
CA VAL A 301 18.43 2.00 1.51
C VAL A 301 18.04 0.65 2.09
N LEU A 302 18.30 -0.44 1.35
CA LEU A 302 18.04 -1.79 1.83
C LEU A 302 18.82 -2.12 3.11
N GLU A 303 20.08 -1.68 3.21
CA GLU A 303 20.89 -1.90 4.41
C GLU A 303 20.43 -1.03 5.59
N ARG A 304 20.04 0.23 5.35
CA ARG A 304 19.46 1.10 6.38
C ARG A 304 18.16 0.53 6.93
N TYR A 305 17.30 0.03 6.04
CA TYR A 305 16.05 -0.61 6.41
C TYR A 305 16.27 -1.84 7.30
N LYS A 306 17.21 -2.73 6.93
CA LYS A 306 17.60 -3.89 7.77
C LYS A 306 18.11 -3.45 9.14
N TYR A 307 18.92 -2.40 9.18
CA TYR A 307 19.44 -1.89 10.45
C TYR A 307 18.33 -1.36 11.35
N GLU A 308 17.37 -0.59 10.80
CA GLU A 308 16.19 -0.13 11.53
C GLU A 308 15.32 -1.28 12.04
N GLU A 309 15.16 -2.33 11.24
CA GLU A 309 14.40 -3.51 11.62
C GLU A 309 15.03 -4.23 12.82
N VAL A 310 16.35 -4.45 12.80
CA VAL A 310 17.08 -5.08 13.92
C VAL A 310 16.92 -4.23 15.19
N LEU A 311 17.08 -2.92 15.09
CA LEU A 311 16.88 -2.00 16.22
C LEU A 311 15.45 -2.09 16.77
N PHE A 312 14.45 -2.16 15.89
CA PHE A 312 13.05 -2.29 16.31
C PHE A 312 12.80 -3.63 17.02
N VAL A 313 13.30 -4.74 16.48
CA VAL A 313 13.19 -6.06 17.10
C VAL A 313 13.85 -6.09 18.47
N ASP A 314 15.05 -5.52 18.60
CA ASP A 314 15.77 -5.47 19.87
C ASP A 314 15.08 -4.58 20.89
N PHE A 315 14.50 -3.45 20.46
CA PHE A 315 13.66 -2.61 21.31
C PHE A 315 12.45 -3.39 21.86
N ILE A 316 11.75 -4.14 21.00
CA ILE A 316 10.60 -4.96 21.42
C ILE A 316 11.03 -6.06 22.39
N LYS A 317 12.14 -6.76 22.13
CA LYS A 317 12.71 -7.77 23.04
C LYS A 317 13.01 -7.18 24.41
N GLN A 318 13.69 -6.03 24.46
CA GLN A 318 14.02 -5.36 25.71
C GLN A 318 12.76 -4.99 26.50
N LYS A 319 11.75 -4.39 25.84
CA LYS A 319 10.48 -4.05 26.51
C LYS A 319 9.74 -5.29 26.99
N PHE A 320 9.74 -6.38 26.22
CA PHE A 320 9.14 -7.64 26.62
C PHE A 320 9.83 -8.23 27.86
N ILE A 321 11.16 -8.27 27.88
CA ILE A 321 11.95 -8.75 29.03
C ILE A 321 11.65 -7.90 30.28
N THR A 322 11.62 -6.57 30.14
CA THR A 322 11.29 -5.65 31.25
C THR A 322 9.88 -5.89 31.78
N LEU A 323 8.88 -6.03 30.90
CA LEU A 323 7.49 -6.31 31.29
C LEU A 323 7.36 -7.68 31.97
N LEU A 324 8.04 -8.70 31.46
CA LEU A 324 8.06 -10.03 32.07
C LEU A 324 8.72 -9.99 33.46
N GLY A 325 9.81 -9.23 33.61
CA GLY A 325 10.45 -8.99 34.90
C GLY A 325 9.51 -8.36 35.91
N ILE A 326 8.78 -7.30 35.52
CA ILE A 326 7.78 -6.63 36.37
C ILE A 326 6.63 -7.57 36.72
N PHE A 327 6.16 -8.37 35.77
CA PHE A 327 5.10 -9.35 36.02
C PHE A 327 5.55 -10.43 37.02
N LEU A 328 6.75 -10.98 36.85
CA LEU A 328 7.29 -12.00 37.75
C LEU A 328 7.54 -11.45 39.16
N THR A 329 7.99 -10.20 39.30
CA THR A 329 8.13 -9.57 40.64
C THR A 329 6.78 -9.28 41.27
N SER A 330 5.78 -8.86 40.49
CA SER A 330 4.41 -8.65 40.96
C SER A 330 3.75 -9.96 41.42
N VAL A 331 3.90 -11.06 40.68
CA VAL A 331 3.39 -12.38 41.06
C VAL A 331 4.09 -12.92 42.31
N LYS A 332 5.41 -12.74 42.44
CA LYS A 332 6.14 -13.10 43.67
C LYS A 332 5.68 -12.30 44.88
N SER A 333 5.36 -11.01 44.71
CA SER A 333 4.80 -10.18 45.77
C SER A 333 3.37 -10.58 46.17
N PHE A 334 2.62 -11.22 45.28
CA PHE A 334 1.23 -11.64 45.53
C PHE A 334 1.13 -13.02 46.19
N ASN A 335 2.07 -13.92 45.89
CA ASN A 335 2.16 -15.27 46.48
C ASN A 335 2.99 -15.32 47.79
N GLY A 336 3.47 -14.17 48.26
CA GLY A 336 4.24 -14.03 49.50
C GLY A 336 3.42 -13.53 50.70
N VAL A 337 2.09 -13.73 50.68
CA VAL A 337 1.19 -13.54 51.82
C VAL A 337 0.73 -14.90 52.34
#